data_AF-A0A6G0IB68-F1
#
_entry.id   AF-A0A6G0IB68-F1
#
_cell.length_a   1.000
_cell.length_b   1.000
_cell.length_c   1.000
_cell.angle_alpha   90.00
_cell.angle_beta   90.00
_cell.angle_gamma   90.00
#
_symmetry.space_group_name_H-M   'P 1'
#
loop_
_entity.id
_entity.type
_entity.pdbx_description
1 polymer ?
#
loop_
_entity_poly.entity_id
_entity_poly.type
_entity_poly.pdbx_seq_one_letter_code
_entity_poly.pdbx_strand_id
1 'polypeptide(L)'
;MFGVSLLVGISTAYIMGYQFFTTARNHLSFGLYGAILVVHLIIQSLFALLEHRNMRRSLETPIKLNKSLALCIAAYQEDPNYLRKCLVSVKRLTYPGIKVIMVIDGNSEDDIYMMEIFKEVMGRDKSATYVWRSNFHHRGPEETDESYAEGIQHVTRLVLNNKCVCIMQKWGGKREVMYTPFKALARSVDYVQVCDSDTMLDPASSVEMVKVLEEDPMVGGVGGDVQILNKYESWISFLSSVRYWMAFNIERACQSYFGCVQCISGPLGMYRNSLLNEFLEDCVMLDLIKMKYLSGSLCIASRRQDAVQRLMHAEGLK
;
A
#
# COMPACT_ATOMS: atom_id res chain seq x y z
N MET A 1 -15.49 15.38 -25.47
CA MET A 1 -15.53 15.16 -26.92
C MET A 1 -14.71 13.94 -27.37
N PHE A 2 -13.41 13.85 -27.02
CA PHE A 2 -12.57 12.70 -27.41
C PHE A 2 -13.04 11.33 -26.87
N GLY A 3 -13.37 11.25 -25.57
CA GLY A 3 -13.82 9.99 -24.95
C GLY A 3 -15.12 9.44 -25.55
N VAL A 4 -16.06 10.31 -25.92
CA VAL A 4 -17.32 9.92 -26.58
C VAL A 4 -17.06 9.42 -28.00
N SER A 5 -16.17 10.08 -28.75
CA SER A 5 -15.78 9.63 -30.09
C SER A 5 -15.06 8.27 -30.07
N LEU A 6 -14.22 8.03 -29.06
CA LEU A 6 -13.55 6.74 -28.85
C LEU A 6 -14.55 5.63 -28.50
N LEU A 7 -15.49 5.91 -27.58
CA LEU A 7 -16.53 4.97 -27.17
C LEU A 7 -17.46 4.60 -28.32
N VAL A 8 -17.87 5.59 -29.12
CA VAL A 8 -18.69 5.37 -30.33
C VAL A 8 -17.88 4.59 -31.35
N GLY A 9 -16.62 4.93 -31.61
CA GLY A 9 -15.75 4.21 -32.53
C GLY A 9 -15.56 2.73 -32.14
N ILE A 10 -15.33 2.45 -30.87
CA ILE A 10 -15.18 1.08 -30.33
C ILE A 10 -16.52 0.33 -30.41
N SER A 11 -17.63 0.98 -30.05
CA SER A 11 -18.97 0.36 -30.10
C SER A 11 -19.39 0.05 -31.54
N THR A 12 -19.12 0.96 -32.49
CA THR A 12 -19.38 0.74 -33.91
C THR A 12 -18.49 -0.36 -34.48
N ALA A 13 -17.21 -0.39 -34.12
CA ALA A 13 -16.29 -1.48 -34.50
C ALA A 13 -16.75 -2.86 -33.96
N TYR A 14 -17.29 -2.89 -32.74
CA TYR A 14 -17.86 -4.08 -32.13
C TYR A 14 -19.14 -4.54 -32.83
N ILE A 15 -20.06 -3.60 -33.10
CA ILE A 15 -21.34 -3.88 -33.79
C ILE A 15 -21.11 -4.31 -35.24
N MET A 16 -20.14 -3.72 -35.95
CA MET A 16 -19.86 -4.05 -37.34
C MET A 16 -19.04 -5.35 -37.52
N GLY A 17 -18.53 -5.95 -36.43
CA GLY A 17 -17.96 -7.30 -36.48
C GLY A 17 -16.76 -7.46 -37.42
N TYR A 18 -15.89 -6.45 -37.54
CA TYR A 18 -14.66 -6.57 -38.33
C TYR A 18 -13.74 -7.65 -37.75
N GLN A 19 -13.70 -8.81 -38.40
CA GLN A 19 -12.90 -9.97 -38.03
C GLN A 19 -11.69 -10.07 -38.97
N PHE A 20 -10.47 -10.00 -38.42
CA PHE A 20 -9.24 -10.08 -39.21
C PHE A 20 -8.82 -11.52 -39.51
N PHE A 21 -9.14 -12.47 -38.61
CA PHE A 21 -8.85 -13.89 -38.77
C PHE A 21 -10.05 -14.73 -38.30
N THR A 22 -10.52 -15.64 -39.14
CA THR A 22 -11.51 -16.67 -38.80
C THR A 22 -10.92 -18.05 -39.10
N THR A 23 -10.95 -18.96 -38.13
CA THR A 23 -10.65 -20.39 -38.38
C THR A 23 -11.87 -21.04 -39.03
N ALA A 24 -11.68 -22.04 -39.90
CA ALA A 24 -12.71 -22.72 -40.73
C ALA A 24 -13.93 -23.31 -39.98
N ARG A 25 -13.99 -23.23 -38.64
CA ARG A 25 -15.15 -23.61 -37.80
C ARG A 25 -15.64 -22.51 -36.84
N ASN A 26 -15.23 -21.24 -37.03
CA ASN A 26 -15.67 -20.09 -36.22
C ASN A 26 -15.46 -20.20 -34.69
N HIS A 27 -14.54 -21.05 -34.21
CA HIS A 27 -14.30 -21.18 -32.77
C HIS A 27 -13.46 -20.05 -32.16
N LEU A 28 -12.70 -19.31 -32.98
CA LEU A 28 -11.86 -18.18 -32.55
C LEU A 28 -11.95 -17.08 -33.62
N SER A 29 -12.38 -15.88 -33.23
CA SER A 29 -12.38 -14.68 -34.07
C SER A 29 -11.57 -13.57 -33.40
N PHE A 30 -10.53 -13.09 -34.10
CA PHE A 30 -9.74 -11.95 -33.64
C PHE A 30 -10.32 -10.67 -34.26
N GLY A 31 -11.15 -9.97 -33.49
CA GLY A 31 -11.81 -8.73 -33.91
C GLY A 31 -10.94 -7.49 -33.77
N LEU A 32 -11.38 -6.38 -34.37
CA LEU A 32 -10.74 -5.06 -34.25
C LEU A 32 -10.52 -4.60 -32.80
N TYR A 33 -11.44 -4.95 -31.89
CA TYR A 33 -11.27 -4.70 -30.45
C TYR A 33 -10.06 -5.43 -29.87
N GLY A 34 -9.87 -6.70 -30.22
CA GLY A 34 -8.70 -7.49 -29.81
C GLY A 34 -7.39 -6.89 -30.34
N ALA A 35 -7.39 -6.42 -31.59
CA ALA A 35 -6.24 -5.73 -32.18
C ALA A 35 -5.89 -4.44 -31.42
N ILE A 36 -6.89 -3.62 -31.09
CA ILE A 36 -6.70 -2.37 -30.31
C ILE A 36 -6.15 -2.68 -28.92
N LEU A 37 -6.69 -3.68 -28.22
CA LEU A 37 -6.18 -4.09 -26.91
C LEU A 37 -4.74 -4.60 -26.97
N VAL A 38 -4.40 -5.39 -27.99
CA VAL A 38 -3.02 -5.87 -28.19
C VAL A 38 -2.07 -4.71 -28.45
N VAL A 39 -2.45 -3.76 -29.32
CA VAL A 39 -1.64 -2.56 -29.57
C VAL A 39 -1.48 -1.73 -28.30
N HIS A 40 -2.56 -1.53 -27.53
CA HIS A 40 -2.52 -0.82 -26.26
C HIS A 40 -1.56 -1.50 -25.26
N LEU A 41 -1.65 -2.83 -25.13
CA LEU A 41 -0.78 -3.60 -24.25
C LEU A 41 0.68 -3.53 -24.68
N ILE A 42 0.98 -3.57 -25.99
CA ILE A 42 2.33 -3.43 -26.52
C ILE A 42 2.90 -2.05 -26.17
N ILE A 43 2.12 -0.98 -26.36
CA ILE A 43 2.53 0.39 -26.04
C ILE A 43 2.79 0.52 -24.54
N GLN A 44 1.88 0.04 -23.69
CA GLN A 44 2.07 0.05 -22.23
C GLN A 44 3.31 -0.73 -21.82
N SER A 45 3.52 -1.91 -22.40
CA SER A 45 4.69 -2.75 -22.11
C SER A 45 6.00 -2.06 -22.51
N LEU A 46 6.02 -1.34 -23.64
CA LEU A 46 7.20 -0.59 -24.09
C LEU A 46 7.56 0.53 -23.11
N PHE A 47 6.58 1.33 -22.67
CA PHE A 47 6.85 2.40 -21.69
C PHE A 47 7.16 1.87 -20.30
N ALA A 48 6.52 0.78 -19.87
CA ALA A 48 6.88 0.08 -18.65
C ALA A 48 8.34 -0.41 -18.68
N LEU A 49 8.81 -0.96 -19.81
CA LEU A 49 10.21 -1.36 -19.96
C LEU A 49 11.17 -0.17 -19.89
N LEU A 50 10.82 0.98 -20.48
CA LEU A 50 11.62 2.19 -20.36
C LEU A 50 11.71 2.67 -18.91
N GLU A 51 10.59 2.63 -18.18
CA GLU A 51 10.57 2.98 -16.76
C GLU A 51 11.40 2.01 -15.93
N HIS A 52 11.29 0.70 -16.13
CA HIS A 52 12.12 -0.27 -15.39
C HIS A 52 13.62 -0.04 -15.61
N ARG A 53 14.01 0.36 -16.84
CA ARG A 53 15.39 0.73 -17.14
C ARG A 53 15.80 2.03 -16.43
N ASN A 54 14.90 2.99 -16.33
CA ASN A 54 15.13 4.25 -15.61
C ASN A 54 15.27 4.00 -14.10
N MET A 55 14.34 3.25 -13.51
CA MET A 55 14.34 2.89 -12.09
C MET A 55 15.56 2.07 -11.68
N ARG A 56 16.05 1.16 -12.54
CA ARG A 56 17.28 0.42 -12.26
C ARG A 56 18.49 1.34 -12.11
N ARG A 57 18.60 2.39 -12.94
CA ARG A 57 19.67 3.40 -12.83
C ARG A 57 19.55 4.22 -11.56
N SER A 58 18.32 4.62 -11.21
CA SER A 58 18.04 5.32 -9.96
C SER A 58 18.50 4.52 -8.73
N LEU A 59 18.22 3.21 -8.69
CA LEU A 59 18.59 2.34 -7.58
C LEU A 59 20.09 2.14 -7.39
N GLU A 60 20.87 2.25 -8.46
CA GLU A 60 22.35 2.17 -8.43
C GLU A 60 22.99 3.41 -7.78
N THR A 61 22.25 4.52 -7.63
CA THR A 61 22.79 5.71 -6.97
C THR A 61 22.96 5.49 -5.45
N PRO A 62 24.16 5.74 -4.90
CA PRO A 62 24.38 5.65 -3.47
C PRO A 62 23.75 6.86 -2.77
N ILE A 63 22.82 6.62 -1.84
CA ILE A 63 22.20 7.67 -1.03
C ILE A 63 22.69 7.62 0.42
N LYS A 64 22.73 8.79 1.06
CA LYS A 64 22.92 8.90 2.51
C LYS A 64 21.56 8.76 3.19
N LEU A 65 21.39 7.74 4.02
CA LEU A 65 20.16 7.50 4.79
C LEU A 65 20.10 8.38 6.04
N ASN A 66 20.04 9.70 5.85
CA ASN A 66 20.00 10.68 6.94
C ASN A 66 18.59 11.16 7.29
N LYS A 67 17.59 10.76 6.50
CA LYS A 67 16.20 11.15 6.67
C LYS A 67 15.50 10.29 7.72
N SER A 68 14.60 10.91 8.46
CA SER A 68 13.78 10.23 9.46
C SER A 68 12.58 9.55 8.80
N LEU A 69 12.30 8.30 9.18
CA LEU A 69 11.26 7.48 8.58
C LEU A 69 10.38 6.85 9.68
N ALA A 70 9.07 6.98 9.53
CA ALA A 70 8.09 6.21 10.29
C ALA A 70 7.41 5.17 9.40
N LEU A 71 7.26 3.95 9.91
CA LEU A 71 6.45 2.88 9.33
C LEU A 71 5.17 2.72 10.15
N CYS A 72 4.04 2.92 9.49
CA CYS A 72 2.71 2.80 10.03
C CYS A 72 2.08 1.47 9.58
N ILE A 73 1.68 0.64 10.53
CA ILE A 73 1.06 -0.67 10.28
C ILE A 73 -0.40 -0.62 10.74
N ALA A 74 -1.33 -0.89 9.84
CA ALA A 74 -2.75 -0.98 10.15
C ALA A 74 -3.16 -2.44 10.41
N ALA A 75 -3.79 -2.72 11.55
CA ALA A 75 -4.22 -4.06 11.94
C ALA A 75 -5.68 -4.11 12.39
N TYR A 76 -6.40 -5.17 12.02
CA TYR A 76 -7.76 -5.45 12.49
C TYR A 76 -8.06 -6.95 12.39
N GLN A 77 -8.29 -7.61 13.52
CA GLN A 77 -8.66 -9.03 13.61
C GLN A 77 -7.86 -9.96 12.67
N GLU A 78 -6.53 -9.81 12.69
CA GLU A 78 -5.64 -10.52 11.78
C GLU A 78 -5.24 -11.91 12.31
N ASP A 79 -4.90 -12.83 11.39
CA ASP A 79 -4.34 -14.12 11.78
C ASP A 79 -3.01 -13.92 12.56
N PRO A 80 -2.86 -14.52 13.76
CA PRO A 80 -1.66 -14.38 14.58
C PRO A 80 -0.34 -14.73 13.88
N ASN A 81 -0.36 -15.71 12.97
CA ASN A 81 0.84 -16.15 12.25
C ASN A 81 1.23 -15.15 11.18
N TYR A 82 0.25 -14.57 10.47
CA TYR A 82 0.49 -13.56 9.44
C TYR A 82 0.99 -12.26 10.06
N LEU A 83 0.34 -11.79 11.14
CA LEU A 83 0.79 -10.62 11.88
C LEU A 83 2.23 -10.80 12.39
N ARG A 84 2.55 -11.97 12.95
CA ARG A 84 3.91 -12.28 13.40
C ARG A 84 4.92 -12.25 12.26
N LYS A 85 4.60 -12.83 11.10
CA LYS A 85 5.47 -12.80 9.91
C LYS A 85 5.70 -11.38 9.41
N CYS A 86 4.66 -10.55 9.39
CA CYS A 86 4.73 -9.12 9.08
C CYS A 86 5.71 -8.42 10.03
N LEU A 87 5.48 -8.47 11.34
CA LEU A 87 6.33 -7.79 12.33
C LEU A 87 7.78 -8.28 12.34
N VAL A 88 8.00 -9.58 12.14
CA VAL A 88 9.33 -10.17 12.03
C VAL A 88 10.03 -9.69 10.75
N SER A 89 9.31 -9.43 9.67
CA SER A 89 9.87 -8.81 8.46
C SER A 89 10.21 -7.33 8.66
N VAL A 90 9.37 -6.58 9.38
CA VAL A 90 9.60 -5.19 9.75
C VAL A 90 10.89 -5.04 10.57
N LYS A 91 11.11 -5.95 11.52
CA LYS A 91 12.33 -5.97 12.34
C LYS A 91 13.62 -6.19 11.53
N ARG A 92 13.52 -6.78 10.33
CA ARG A 92 14.66 -7.00 9.42
C ARG A 92 14.91 -5.85 8.46
N LEU A 93 14.10 -4.78 8.49
CA LEU A 93 14.34 -3.62 7.64
C LEU A 93 15.72 -3.03 7.91
N THR A 94 16.43 -2.74 6.83
CA THR A 94 17.81 -2.25 6.86
C THR A 94 17.91 -0.73 7.05
N TYR A 95 16.78 -0.02 6.97
CA TYR A 95 16.75 1.42 7.15
C TYR A 95 17.08 1.80 8.61
N PRO A 96 18.11 2.61 8.86
CA PRO A 96 18.56 2.91 10.21
C PRO A 96 17.55 3.80 10.95
N GLY A 97 17.29 3.47 12.21
CA GLY A 97 16.52 4.33 13.11
C GLY A 97 15.03 4.48 12.76
N ILE A 98 14.48 3.56 11.97
CA ILE A 98 13.05 3.56 11.62
C ILE A 98 12.17 3.53 12.88
N LYS A 99 11.16 4.40 12.92
CA LYS A 99 10.11 4.40 13.93
C LYS A 99 8.98 3.49 13.45
N VAL A 100 8.54 2.54 14.26
CA VAL A 100 7.48 1.59 13.92
C VAL A 100 6.25 1.90 14.78
N ILE A 101 5.12 2.18 14.14
CA ILE A 101 3.86 2.49 14.79
C ILE A 101 2.82 1.50 14.24
N MET A 102 2.28 0.66 15.10
CA MET A 102 1.16 -0.21 14.76
C MET A 102 -0.11 0.34 15.40
N VAL A 103 -1.16 0.47 14.62
CA VAL A 103 -2.49 0.86 15.11
C VAL A 103 -3.47 -0.27 14.84
N ILE A 104 -4.13 -0.70 15.91
CA ILE A 104 -5.14 -1.75 15.91
C ILE A 104 -6.51 -1.10 15.92
N ASP A 105 -7.34 -1.40 14.92
CA ASP A 105 -8.71 -0.87 14.73
C ASP A 105 -9.74 -1.56 15.64
N GLY A 106 -9.40 -1.68 16.91
CA GLY A 106 -10.18 -2.42 17.89
C GLY A 106 -9.52 -2.30 19.24
N ASN A 107 -10.34 -2.06 20.26
CA ASN A 107 -9.91 -1.95 21.65
C ASN A 107 -10.68 -2.91 22.56
N SER A 108 -11.20 -4.00 21.99
CA SER A 108 -11.88 -5.07 22.73
C SER A 108 -10.88 -6.10 23.28
N GLU A 109 -11.34 -6.99 24.17
CA GLU A 109 -10.51 -8.09 24.68
C GLU A 109 -10.04 -9.03 23.57
N ASP A 110 -10.87 -9.22 22.54
CA ASP A 110 -10.57 -10.04 21.37
C ASP A 110 -9.42 -9.48 20.54
N ASP A 111 -9.06 -8.20 20.68
CA ASP A 111 -7.99 -7.55 19.92
C ASP A 111 -6.63 -7.56 20.66
N ILE A 112 -6.62 -7.88 21.96
CA ILE A 112 -5.44 -7.77 22.84
C ILE A 112 -4.29 -8.64 22.35
N TYR A 113 -4.58 -9.80 21.75
CA TYR A 113 -3.54 -10.70 21.24
C TYR A 113 -2.62 -10.01 20.21
N MET A 114 -3.13 -9.09 19.38
CA MET A 114 -2.33 -8.37 18.39
C MET A 114 -1.30 -7.48 19.07
N MET A 115 -1.69 -6.79 20.14
CA MET A 115 -0.79 -5.96 20.95
C MET A 115 0.27 -6.82 21.65
N GLU A 116 -0.10 -7.99 22.17
CA GLU A 116 0.85 -8.91 22.81
C GLU A 116 1.86 -9.49 21.81
N ILE A 117 1.43 -9.85 20.60
CA ILE A 117 2.33 -10.26 19.51
C ILE A 117 3.31 -9.14 19.17
N PHE A 118 2.84 -7.88 19.10
CA PHE A 118 3.72 -6.74 18.85
C PHE A 118 4.79 -6.58 19.94
N LYS A 119 4.39 -6.63 21.22
CA LYS A 119 5.31 -6.55 22.36
C LYS A 119 6.33 -7.68 22.35
N GLU A 120 5.90 -8.89 21.99
CA GLU A 120 6.78 -10.04 21.89
C GLU A 120 7.84 -9.87 20.78
N VAL A 121 7.43 -9.44 19.58
CA VAL A 121 8.32 -9.34 18.41
C VAL A 121 9.25 -8.12 18.52
N MET A 122 8.71 -6.96 18.92
CA MET A 122 9.46 -5.70 19.03
C MET A 122 10.27 -5.58 20.32
N GLY A 123 9.94 -6.38 21.33
CA GLY A 123 10.62 -6.46 22.63
C GLY A 123 9.88 -5.66 23.69
N ARG A 124 9.48 -6.35 24.78
CA ARG A 124 8.61 -5.83 25.84
C ARG A 124 9.11 -4.52 26.47
N ASP A 125 10.42 -4.40 26.68
CA ASP A 125 11.02 -3.21 27.32
C ASP A 125 11.24 -2.03 26.34
N LYS A 126 11.10 -2.27 25.03
CA LYS A 126 11.37 -1.29 23.97
C LYS A 126 10.10 -0.81 23.28
N SER A 127 9.01 -1.54 23.41
CA SER A 127 7.70 -1.20 22.85
C SER A 127 6.85 -0.43 23.85
N ALA A 128 6.34 0.72 23.44
CA ALA A 128 5.35 1.46 24.20
C ALA A 128 3.94 1.11 23.68
N THR A 129 3.01 0.82 24.57
CA THR A 129 1.66 0.38 24.19
C THR A 129 0.59 1.20 24.89
N TYR A 130 -0.51 1.49 24.21
CA TYR A 130 -1.63 2.23 24.78
C TYR A 130 -2.96 1.72 24.24
N VAL A 131 -3.93 1.54 25.14
CA VAL A 131 -5.31 1.21 24.79
C VAL A 131 -6.13 2.48 24.90
N TRP A 132 -6.39 3.10 23.76
CA TRP A 132 -7.20 4.30 23.68
C TRP A 132 -8.67 3.91 23.57
N ARG A 133 -9.50 4.45 24.47
CA ARG A 133 -10.95 4.21 24.48
C ARG A 133 -11.67 4.84 23.28
N SER A 134 -11.01 5.79 22.64
CA SER A 134 -11.53 6.61 21.55
C SER A 134 -10.64 6.50 20.32
N ASN A 135 -11.02 7.20 19.25
CA ASN A 135 -10.14 7.54 18.13
C ASN A 135 -10.25 9.06 17.87
N PHE A 136 -9.62 9.60 16.82
CA PHE A 136 -9.59 11.05 16.59
C PHE A 136 -10.95 11.63 16.16
N HIS A 137 -11.86 10.81 15.64
CA HIS A 137 -13.16 11.25 15.13
C HIS A 137 -14.35 10.74 15.97
N HIS A 138 -14.17 9.71 16.78
CA HIS A 138 -15.21 9.04 17.55
C HIS A 138 -14.77 8.83 19.00
N ARG A 139 -15.59 9.36 19.92
CA ARG A 139 -15.40 9.21 21.36
C ARG A 139 -15.87 7.86 21.87
N GLY A 140 -15.22 7.39 22.93
CA GLY A 140 -15.62 6.25 23.74
C GLY A 140 -16.92 6.55 24.50
N PRO A 141 -17.66 5.51 24.89
CA PRO A 141 -18.86 5.68 25.70
C PRO A 141 -18.51 6.38 27.03
N GLU A 142 -19.31 7.36 27.42
CA GLU A 142 -19.22 8.07 28.71
C GLU A 142 -17.89 8.82 28.96
N GLU A 143 -17.13 9.13 27.91
CA GLU A 143 -15.87 9.88 28.05
C GLU A 143 -16.10 11.40 28.12
N THR A 144 -15.48 12.06 29.10
CA THR A 144 -15.51 13.53 29.24
C THR A 144 -14.59 14.21 28.22
N ASP A 145 -14.84 15.49 27.92
CA ASP A 145 -13.98 16.28 27.02
C ASP A 145 -12.51 16.31 27.47
N GLU A 146 -12.28 16.37 28.79
CA GLU A 146 -10.95 16.38 29.39
C GLU A 146 -10.21 15.05 29.19
N SER A 147 -10.87 13.91 29.46
CA SER A 147 -10.30 12.57 29.24
C SER A 147 -9.98 12.34 27.76
N TYR A 148 -10.88 12.79 26.88
CA TYR A 148 -10.67 12.70 25.44
C TYR A 148 -9.43 13.50 24.98
N ALA A 149 -9.29 14.74 25.45
CA ALA A 149 -8.15 15.60 25.16
C ALA A 149 -6.84 15.02 25.73
N GLU A 150 -6.87 14.45 26.94
CA GLU A 150 -5.74 13.75 27.54
C GLU A 150 -5.33 12.54 26.69
N GLY A 151 -6.29 11.75 26.20
CA GLY A 151 -6.03 10.62 25.31
C GLY A 151 -5.30 11.01 24.03
N ILE A 152 -5.72 12.10 23.38
CA ILE A 152 -5.05 12.65 22.19
C ILE A 152 -3.60 13.07 22.52
N GLN A 153 -3.41 13.77 23.63
CA GLN A 153 -2.07 14.20 24.06
C GLN A 153 -1.19 13.00 24.42
N HIS A 154 -1.75 11.96 25.04
CA HIS A 154 -1.06 10.74 25.38
C HIS A 154 -0.60 10.01 24.12
N VAL A 155 -1.48 9.79 23.15
CA VAL A 155 -1.14 9.16 21.87
C VAL A 155 -0.02 9.93 21.16
N THR A 156 -0.14 11.25 21.08
CA THR A 156 0.87 12.11 20.46
C THR A 156 2.22 11.98 21.16
N ARG A 157 2.24 12.09 22.50
CA ARG A 157 3.48 11.95 23.29
C ARG A 157 4.10 10.56 23.17
N LEU A 158 3.27 9.52 23.16
CA LEU A 158 3.69 8.13 23.01
C LEU A 158 4.39 7.93 21.66
N VAL A 159 3.77 8.40 20.58
CA VAL A 159 4.30 8.33 19.22
C VAL A 159 5.59 9.13 19.07
N LEU A 160 5.69 10.33 19.64
CA LEU A 160 6.89 11.16 19.49
C LEU A 160 8.09 10.60 20.27
N ASN A 161 7.88 10.14 21.50
CA ASN A 161 8.98 9.78 22.41
C ASN A 161 9.53 8.36 22.23
N ASN A 162 8.79 7.47 21.57
CA ASN A 162 9.17 6.06 21.46
C ASN A 162 9.48 5.66 20.01
N LYS A 163 10.33 4.65 19.84
CA LYS A 163 10.65 4.10 18.50
C LYS A 163 9.65 3.05 18.05
N CYS A 164 9.16 2.21 18.96
CA CYS A 164 8.20 1.16 18.66
C CYS A 164 6.93 1.42 19.47
N VAL A 165 5.80 1.67 18.79
CA VAL A 165 4.54 2.05 19.42
C VAL A 165 3.42 1.16 18.91
N CYS A 166 2.57 0.67 19.81
CA CYS A 166 1.34 -0.02 19.46
C CYS A 166 0.15 0.66 20.14
N ILE A 167 -0.82 1.10 19.35
CA ILE A 167 -2.03 1.77 19.84
C ILE A 167 -3.23 0.91 19.47
N MET A 168 -4.03 0.53 20.46
CA MET A 168 -5.39 0.05 20.23
C MET A 168 -6.33 1.24 20.33
N GLN A 169 -7.29 1.35 19.43
CA GLN A 169 -8.25 2.45 19.40
C GLN A 169 -9.66 1.95 19.15
N LYS A 170 -10.65 2.80 19.35
CA LYS A 170 -12.02 2.50 18.96
C LYS A 170 -12.11 2.26 17.44
N TRP A 171 -12.87 1.23 17.05
CA TRP A 171 -13.11 0.90 15.64
C TRP A 171 -13.62 2.12 14.85
N GLY A 172 -12.92 2.45 13.77
CA GLY A 172 -13.22 3.56 12.87
C GLY A 172 -12.93 3.28 11.40
N GLY A 173 -12.50 2.05 11.07
CA GLY A 173 -12.14 1.63 9.74
C GLY A 173 -10.72 2.05 9.34
N LYS A 174 -10.26 1.51 8.20
CA LYS A 174 -8.87 1.67 7.74
C LYS A 174 -8.40 3.14 7.62
N ARG A 175 -9.30 4.06 7.28
CA ARG A 175 -8.97 5.50 7.20
C ARG A 175 -8.60 6.05 8.57
N GLU A 176 -9.36 5.71 9.60
CA GLU A 176 -9.10 6.16 10.98
C GLU A 176 -7.79 5.61 11.51
N VAL A 177 -7.52 4.32 11.25
CA VAL A 177 -6.30 3.63 11.65
C VAL A 177 -5.06 4.28 11.05
N MET A 178 -5.14 4.70 9.78
CA MET A 178 -4.05 5.42 9.12
C MET A 178 -3.97 6.89 9.56
N TYR A 179 -5.10 7.51 9.90
CA TYR A 179 -5.16 8.89 10.38
C TYR A 179 -4.42 9.08 11.70
N THR A 180 -4.64 8.18 12.67
CA THR A 180 -4.03 8.24 14.01
C THR A 180 -2.51 8.45 14.01
N PRO A 181 -1.70 7.61 13.35
CA PRO A 181 -0.26 7.81 13.33
C PRO A 181 0.15 9.04 12.51
N PHE A 182 -0.58 9.38 11.45
CA PHE A 182 -0.28 10.58 10.64
C PHE A 182 -0.47 11.86 11.45
N LYS A 183 -1.58 11.97 12.18
CA LYS A 183 -1.85 13.12 13.05
C LYS A 183 -0.88 13.17 14.22
N ALA A 184 -0.58 12.03 14.84
CA ALA A 184 0.33 11.95 15.98
C ALA A 184 1.80 12.22 15.62
N LEU A 185 2.24 11.83 14.41
CA LEU A 185 3.58 12.13 13.91
C LEU A 185 3.76 13.62 13.59
N ALA A 186 2.69 14.32 13.19
CA ALA A 186 2.76 15.71 12.73
C ALA A 186 3.94 15.90 11.75
N ARG A 187 4.88 16.80 12.04
CA ARG A 187 6.10 17.03 11.24
C ARG A 187 7.38 16.42 11.84
N SER A 188 7.26 15.40 12.69
CA SER A 188 8.40 14.80 13.39
C SER A 188 9.32 13.93 12.53
N VAL A 189 8.83 13.48 11.37
CA VAL A 189 9.59 12.66 10.42
C VAL A 189 9.58 13.26 9.02
N ASP A 190 10.56 12.89 8.17
CA ASP A 190 10.62 13.31 6.77
C ASP A 190 9.68 12.46 5.90
N TYR A 191 9.64 11.16 6.17
CA TYR A 191 8.90 10.16 5.39
C TYR A 191 7.97 9.32 6.26
N VAL A 192 6.82 8.97 5.70
CA VAL A 192 5.86 8.05 6.30
C VAL A 192 5.59 6.92 5.32
N GLN A 193 5.93 5.70 5.73
CA GLN A 193 5.63 4.46 5.03
C GLN A 193 4.39 3.80 5.64
N VAL A 194 3.51 3.27 4.81
CA VAL A 194 2.33 2.50 5.21
C VAL A 194 2.48 1.05 4.82
N CYS A 195 1.96 0.17 5.67
CA CYS A 195 1.96 -1.27 5.47
C CYS A 195 0.67 -1.88 6.04
N ASP A 196 0.15 -2.89 5.35
CA ASP A 196 -0.90 -3.74 5.89
C ASP A 196 -0.29 -4.78 6.86
N SER A 197 -1.04 -5.23 7.84
CA SER A 197 -0.56 -6.17 8.87
C SER A 197 -0.43 -7.61 8.38
N ASP A 198 -1.01 -7.95 7.23
CA ASP A 198 -0.89 -9.24 6.53
C ASP A 198 0.27 -9.25 5.50
N THR A 199 1.10 -8.21 5.50
CA THR A 199 2.14 -8.00 4.51
C THR A 199 3.54 -8.27 5.07
N MET A 200 4.30 -9.12 4.38
CA MET A 200 5.74 -9.24 4.61
C MET A 200 6.51 -8.23 3.78
N LEU A 201 7.44 -7.49 4.40
CA LEU A 201 8.30 -6.53 3.74
C LEU A 201 9.68 -7.13 3.44
N ASP A 202 10.28 -6.67 2.33
CA ASP A 202 11.67 -6.97 2.02
C ASP A 202 12.62 -6.10 2.85
N PRO A 203 13.74 -6.63 3.36
CA PRO A 203 14.70 -5.86 4.16
C PRO A 203 15.18 -4.55 3.51
N ALA A 204 15.25 -4.47 2.18
CA ALA A 204 15.71 -3.30 1.44
C ALA A 204 14.58 -2.33 1.03
N SER A 205 13.30 -2.72 1.19
CA SER A 205 12.17 -1.98 0.59
C SER A 205 12.13 -0.51 1.00
N SER A 206 12.34 -0.21 2.29
CA SER A 206 12.33 1.17 2.79
C SER A 206 13.49 2.00 2.24
N VAL A 207 14.67 1.40 2.07
CA VAL A 207 15.85 2.08 1.51
C VAL A 207 15.62 2.43 0.04
N GLU A 208 15.08 1.50 -0.73
CA GLU A 208 14.79 1.69 -2.15
C GLU A 208 13.71 2.75 -2.38
N MET A 209 12.64 2.76 -1.58
CA MET A 209 11.60 3.79 -1.66
C MET A 209 12.15 5.19 -1.38
N VAL A 210 13.03 5.32 -0.36
CA VAL A 210 13.68 6.61 -0.06
C VAL A 210 14.60 7.05 -1.20
N LYS A 211 15.31 6.14 -1.89
CA LYS A 211 16.13 6.48 -3.08
C LYS A 211 15.31 7.18 -4.16
N VAL A 212 14.13 6.64 -4.47
CA VAL A 212 13.24 7.21 -5.50
C VAL A 212 12.77 8.61 -5.13
N LEU A 213 12.39 8.79 -3.86
CA LEU A 213 11.96 10.10 -3.37
C LEU A 213 13.14 11.08 -3.38
N GLU A 214 14.32 10.69 -2.94
CA GLU A 214 15.49 11.59 -2.92
C GLU A 214 16.01 11.95 -4.33
N GLU A 215 15.87 11.07 -5.31
CA GLU A 215 16.28 11.35 -6.70
C GLU A 215 15.44 12.45 -7.35
N ASP A 216 14.12 12.48 -7.10
CA ASP A 216 13.20 13.44 -7.71
C ASP A 216 12.36 14.18 -6.65
N PRO A 217 12.73 15.43 -6.31
CA PRO A 217 11.99 16.24 -5.35
C PRO A 217 10.52 16.48 -5.72
N MET A 218 10.15 16.37 -7.00
CA MET A 218 8.77 16.56 -7.47
C MET A 218 7.89 15.35 -7.19
N VAL A 219 8.46 14.21 -6.78
CA VAL A 219 7.72 13.02 -6.41
C VAL A 219 7.30 13.12 -4.94
N GLY A 220 6.00 13.13 -4.71
CA GLY A 220 5.46 13.23 -3.35
C GLY A 220 5.15 11.88 -2.69
N GLY A 221 5.06 10.81 -3.49
CA GLY A 221 4.87 9.46 -2.98
C GLY A 221 5.37 8.39 -3.93
N VAL A 222 5.73 7.24 -3.35
CA VAL A 222 6.20 6.05 -4.05
C VAL A 222 5.44 4.81 -3.60
N GLY A 223 5.02 3.99 -4.57
CA GLY A 223 4.45 2.66 -4.32
C GLY A 223 5.46 1.56 -4.60
N GLY A 224 5.44 0.51 -3.77
CA GLY A 224 6.23 -0.71 -3.99
C GLY A 224 5.43 -1.79 -4.72
N ASP A 225 6.13 -2.75 -5.33
CA ASP A 225 5.52 -3.94 -5.95
C ASP A 225 4.87 -4.84 -4.87
N VAL A 226 3.69 -5.36 -5.19
CA VAL A 226 2.86 -6.16 -4.27
C VAL A 226 2.54 -7.46 -4.96
N GLN A 227 2.95 -8.57 -4.35
CA GLN A 227 2.78 -9.91 -4.91
C GLN A 227 1.93 -10.77 -3.99
N ILE A 228 1.27 -11.78 -4.53
CA ILE A 228 0.54 -12.75 -3.69
C ILE A 228 1.55 -13.79 -3.17
N LEU A 229 1.48 -14.18 -1.89
CA LEU A 229 2.36 -15.25 -1.37
C LEU A 229 1.96 -16.62 -1.90
N ASN A 230 0.66 -16.92 -1.88
CA ASN A 230 0.09 -18.24 -2.10
C ASN A 230 -0.25 -18.50 -3.59
N LYS A 231 0.66 -18.14 -4.51
CA LYS A 231 0.37 -18.15 -5.97
C LYS A 231 0.06 -19.55 -6.54
N TYR A 232 0.42 -20.62 -5.83
CA TYR A 232 0.33 -22.00 -6.33
C TYR A 232 -0.63 -22.89 -5.53
N GLU A 233 -1.40 -22.33 -4.59
CA GLU A 233 -2.38 -23.10 -3.81
C GLU A 233 -3.64 -23.43 -4.61
N SER A 234 -4.01 -22.57 -5.58
CA SER A 234 -5.15 -22.79 -6.45
C SER A 234 -4.97 -22.10 -7.80
N TRP A 235 -5.75 -22.54 -8.80
CA TRP A 235 -5.82 -21.87 -10.11
C TRP A 235 -6.28 -20.41 -10.01
N ILE A 236 -7.16 -20.11 -9.05
CA ILE A 236 -7.64 -18.75 -8.81
C ILE A 236 -6.49 -17.89 -8.27
N SER A 237 -5.76 -18.38 -7.25
CA SER A 237 -4.61 -17.67 -6.69
C SER A 237 -3.51 -17.45 -7.74
N PHE A 238 -3.30 -18.42 -8.64
CA PHE A 238 -2.37 -18.27 -9.77
C PHE A 238 -2.82 -17.16 -10.73
N LEU A 239 -4.08 -17.19 -11.19
CA LEU A 239 -4.60 -16.17 -12.12
C LEU A 239 -4.64 -14.77 -11.48
N SER A 240 -5.02 -14.68 -10.21
CA SER A 240 -4.92 -13.44 -9.42
C SER A 240 -3.48 -12.94 -9.39
N SER A 241 -2.49 -13.82 -9.20
CA SER A 241 -1.08 -13.41 -9.17
C SER A 241 -0.61 -12.84 -10.52
N VAL A 242 -1.07 -13.41 -11.64
CA VAL A 242 -0.77 -12.89 -12.99
C VAL A 242 -1.43 -11.53 -13.19
N ARG A 243 -2.69 -11.36 -12.75
CA ARG A 243 -3.39 -10.07 -12.83
C ARG A 243 -2.68 -8.99 -12.03
N TYR A 244 -2.25 -9.30 -10.81
CA TYR A 244 -1.46 -8.40 -9.97
C TYR A 244 -0.13 -8.04 -10.64
N TRP A 245 0.57 -9.04 -11.19
CA TRP A 245 1.82 -8.81 -11.89
C TRP A 245 1.65 -7.87 -13.08
N MET A 246 0.64 -8.09 -13.94
CA MET A 246 0.34 -7.21 -15.07
C MET A 246 -0.03 -5.79 -14.61
N ALA A 247 -0.86 -5.66 -13.57
CA ALA A 247 -1.26 -4.37 -13.04
C ALA A 247 -0.04 -3.54 -12.59
N PHE A 248 0.87 -4.15 -11.83
CA PHE A 248 2.00 -3.43 -11.24
C PHE A 248 3.20 -3.25 -12.17
N ASN A 249 3.53 -4.27 -12.97
CA ASN A 249 4.72 -4.28 -13.82
C ASN A 249 4.46 -3.74 -15.24
N ILE A 250 3.20 -3.59 -15.66
CA ILE A 250 2.85 -3.03 -16.97
C ILE A 250 2.04 -1.74 -16.80
N GLU A 251 0.84 -1.82 -16.24
CA GLU A 251 -0.08 -0.67 -16.19
C GLU A 251 0.48 0.46 -15.30
N ARG A 252 0.88 0.14 -14.06
CA ARG A 252 1.43 1.14 -13.10
C ARG A 252 2.81 1.63 -13.49
N ALA A 253 3.68 0.76 -14.01
CA ALA A 253 4.98 1.17 -14.53
C ALA A 253 4.85 2.16 -15.71
N CYS A 254 3.92 1.89 -16.63
CA CYS A 254 3.59 2.84 -17.70
C CYS A 254 3.05 4.16 -17.14
N GLN A 255 2.17 4.14 -16.13
CA GLN A 255 1.68 5.37 -15.48
C GLN A 255 2.82 6.14 -14.77
N SER A 256 3.77 5.44 -14.17
CA SER A 256 4.96 6.03 -13.52
C SER A 256 5.84 6.76 -14.54
N TYR A 257 6.05 6.16 -15.71
CA TYR A 257 6.80 6.79 -16.81
C TYR A 257 6.20 8.16 -17.19
N PHE A 258 4.87 8.25 -17.27
CA PHE A 258 4.16 9.50 -17.56
C PHE A 258 3.91 10.39 -16.34
N GLY A 259 4.30 9.95 -15.13
CA GLY A 259 4.05 10.66 -13.88
C GLY A 259 2.58 10.84 -13.54
N CYS A 260 1.71 9.94 -14.01
CA CYS A 260 0.25 10.02 -13.86
C CYS A 260 -0.33 8.89 -12.98
N VAL A 261 0.48 8.34 -12.06
CA VAL A 261 0.01 7.32 -11.10
C VAL A 261 -1.04 7.95 -10.18
N GLN A 262 -2.26 7.43 -10.27
CA GLN A 262 -3.40 7.98 -9.53
C GLN A 262 -3.51 7.45 -8.09
N CYS A 263 -2.95 6.26 -7.81
CA CYS A 263 -3.15 5.60 -6.51
C CYS A 263 -1.97 4.70 -6.17
N ILE A 264 -1.45 4.87 -4.96
CA ILE A 264 -0.44 4.00 -4.35
C ILE A 264 -1.14 2.90 -3.57
N SER A 265 -0.64 1.66 -3.70
CA SER A 265 -1.21 0.51 -3.00
C SER A 265 -0.95 0.61 -1.49
N GLY A 266 -2.02 0.48 -0.69
CA GLY A 266 -1.95 0.54 0.78
C GLY A 266 -0.98 -0.45 1.46
N PRO A 267 -0.75 -1.67 0.94
CA PRO A 267 0.19 -2.61 1.56
C PRO A 267 1.65 -2.15 1.55
N LEU A 268 2.02 -1.27 0.61
CA LEU A 268 3.38 -0.72 0.56
C LEU A 268 3.40 0.62 -0.19
N GLY A 269 3.23 1.69 0.57
CA GLY A 269 3.33 3.07 0.09
C GLY A 269 4.24 3.89 0.99
N MET A 270 4.90 4.90 0.43
CA MET A 270 5.68 5.87 1.19
C MET A 270 5.41 7.27 0.67
N TYR A 271 5.24 8.21 1.59
CA TYR A 271 4.87 9.58 1.30
C TYR A 271 5.83 10.55 1.99
N ARG A 272 6.03 11.71 1.36
CA ARG A 272 6.65 12.86 2.03
C ARG A 272 5.71 13.37 3.11
N ASN A 273 6.22 13.46 4.33
CA ASN A 273 5.41 13.90 5.45
C ASN A 273 4.99 15.37 5.32
N SER A 274 5.79 16.21 4.66
CA SER A 274 5.44 17.61 4.39
C SER A 274 4.12 17.72 3.61
N LEU A 275 3.95 16.88 2.58
CA LEU A 275 2.73 16.84 1.77
C LEU A 275 1.57 16.19 2.54
N LEU A 276 1.84 15.11 3.28
CA LEU A 276 0.81 14.42 4.04
C LEU A 276 0.11 15.34 5.04
N ASN A 277 0.86 16.25 5.70
CA ASN A 277 0.29 17.22 6.64
C ASN A 277 -0.59 18.29 5.97
N GLU A 278 -0.39 18.59 4.68
CA GLU A 278 -1.22 19.56 3.95
C GLU A 278 -2.59 18.96 3.58
N PHE A 279 -2.64 17.66 3.29
CA PHE A 279 -3.87 16.96 2.86
C PHE A 279 -4.50 16.09 3.95
N LEU A 280 -4.03 16.15 5.20
CA LEU A 280 -4.56 15.27 6.25
C LEU A 280 -5.99 15.64 6.65
N GLU A 281 -6.37 16.92 6.53
CA GLU A 281 -7.69 17.44 6.95
C GLU A 281 -8.71 17.42 5.81
N ASP A 282 -8.26 17.57 4.57
CA ASP A 282 -9.10 17.34 3.40
C ASP A 282 -9.18 15.81 3.18
N CYS A 283 -10.37 15.23 3.29
CA CYS A 283 -10.64 13.79 3.11
C CYS A 283 -10.24 13.19 1.74
N VAL A 284 -9.45 13.90 0.94
CA VAL A 284 -8.96 13.56 -0.39
C VAL A 284 -7.48 13.15 -0.28
N MET A 285 -7.21 12.01 0.35
CA MET A 285 -5.85 11.45 0.43
C MET A 285 -5.30 10.96 -0.94
N LEU A 286 -5.94 11.29 -2.08
CA LEU A 286 -5.68 10.58 -3.34
C LEU A 286 -5.58 11.38 -4.66
N ASP A 287 -5.88 12.69 -4.76
CA ASP A 287 -6.07 13.25 -6.11
C ASP A 287 -5.04 14.26 -6.67
N LEU A 288 -4.03 14.74 -5.95
CA LEU A 288 -3.17 15.83 -6.52
C LEU A 288 -1.68 15.78 -6.12
N ILE A 289 -1.01 14.64 -6.31
CA ILE A 289 0.45 14.55 -6.15
C ILE A 289 1.05 13.71 -7.28
N LYS A 290 2.14 14.18 -7.90
CA LYS A 290 2.93 13.36 -8.83
C LYS A 290 3.52 12.18 -8.04
N MET A 291 3.01 10.98 -8.30
CA MET A 291 3.46 9.74 -7.66
C MET A 291 4.31 8.92 -8.64
N LYS A 292 5.37 8.26 -8.15
CA LYS A 292 6.14 7.26 -8.92
C LYS A 292 5.83 5.86 -8.41
N TYR A 293 6.00 4.87 -9.28
CA TYR A 293 5.82 3.46 -8.94
C TYR A 293 7.11 2.70 -9.20
N LEU A 294 7.64 1.99 -8.21
CA LEU A 294 8.87 1.22 -8.37
C LEU A 294 8.55 -0.20 -8.83
N SER A 295 8.98 -0.54 -10.05
CA SER A 295 8.93 -1.91 -10.57
C SER A 295 10.29 -2.28 -11.17
N GLY A 296 10.88 -3.38 -10.68
CA GLY A 296 12.21 -3.82 -11.08
C GLY A 296 12.87 -4.81 -10.10
N SER A 297 13.74 -5.65 -10.66
CA SER A 297 14.34 -6.86 -10.09
C SER A 297 15.22 -6.67 -8.84
N LEU A 298 14.64 -6.52 -7.66
CA LEU A 298 15.06 -7.15 -6.40
C LEU A 298 13.92 -6.91 -5.40
N CYS A 299 13.20 -7.98 -5.06
CA CYS A 299 12.07 -8.07 -4.14
C CYS A 299 11.63 -6.76 -3.45
N ILE A 300 10.74 -6.00 -4.08
CA ILE A 300 9.73 -5.28 -3.30
C ILE A 300 8.47 -6.08 -3.50
N ALA A 301 8.23 -7.03 -2.60
CA ALA A 301 6.97 -7.77 -2.59
C ALA A 301 6.37 -7.53 -1.22
N SER A 302 5.45 -6.59 -1.11
CA SER A 302 4.42 -6.77 -0.10
C SER A 302 3.69 -8.05 -0.49
N ARG A 303 3.87 -9.09 0.32
CA ARG A 303 3.22 -10.37 0.06
C ARG A 303 1.86 -10.41 0.73
N ARG A 304 0.79 -10.07 0.01
CA ARG A 304 -0.58 -10.18 0.54
C ARG A 304 -1.02 -11.63 0.46
N GLN A 305 -1.41 -12.20 1.60
CA GLN A 305 -1.75 -13.63 1.69
C GLN A 305 -3.20 -13.92 1.24
N ASP A 306 -4.15 -12.99 1.45
CA ASP A 306 -5.58 -13.33 1.38
C ASP A 306 -6.40 -12.51 0.36
N ALA A 307 -6.00 -12.46 -0.91
CA ALA A 307 -6.89 -11.91 -1.94
C ALA A 307 -8.06 -12.85 -2.29
N VAL A 308 -7.86 -14.18 -2.22
CA VAL A 308 -8.83 -15.17 -2.70
C VAL A 308 -9.70 -15.73 -1.58
N GLN A 309 -9.13 -15.95 -0.38
CA GLN A 309 -9.87 -16.53 0.76
C GLN A 309 -11.05 -15.65 1.19
N ARG A 310 -10.88 -14.31 1.20
CA ARG A 310 -11.95 -13.36 1.60
C ARG A 310 -13.07 -13.26 0.54
N LEU A 311 -12.76 -13.43 -0.75
CA LEU A 311 -13.78 -13.51 -1.81
C LEU A 311 -14.55 -14.84 -1.74
N MET A 312 -13.86 -15.96 -1.54
CA MET A 312 -14.50 -17.28 -1.38
C MET A 312 -15.38 -17.35 -0.12
N HIS A 313 -14.95 -16.74 0.99
CA HIS A 313 -15.77 -16.63 2.21
C HIS A 313 -16.95 -15.66 2.07
N ALA A 314 -16.79 -14.57 1.31
CA ALA A 314 -17.88 -13.62 1.05
C ALA A 314 -18.94 -14.18 0.08
N GLU A 315 -18.55 -15.08 -0.83
CA GLU A 315 -19.47 -15.73 -1.78
C GLU A 315 -19.97 -17.11 -1.31
N GLY A 316 -19.58 -17.58 -0.13
CA GLY A 316 -20.06 -18.84 0.44
C GLY A 316 -19.65 -20.10 -0.35
N LEU A 317 -18.64 -19.99 -1.21
CA LEU A 317 -18.10 -21.09 -1.99
C LEU A 317 -17.00 -21.79 -1.17
N LYS A 318 -17.35 -22.95 -0.59
CA LYS A 318 -16.40 -23.88 0.03
C LYS A 318 -15.61 -24.65 -1.03
#